data_AF-A0A4R0NKC8-F1
#
_entry.id   AF-A0A4R0NKC8-F1
#
_cell.length_a   1.000
_cell.length_b   1.000
_cell.length_c   1.000
_cell.angle_alpha   90.00
_cell.angle_beta   90.00
_cell.angle_gamma   90.00
#
_symmetry.space_group_name_H-M   'P 1'
#
loop_
_entity.id
_entity.type
_entity.pdbx_description
1 polymer ?
#
loop_
_entity_poly.entity_id
_entity_poly.type
_entity_poly.pdbx_seq_one_letter_code
_entity_poly.pdbx_strand_id
1 'polypeptide(L)'
;MFDDRFLDKSKINNYEWIVDFILNGDKVHNRLAIEHIGDILFYLNKNDKERDMQDPELKRAAFTVIKALLDTNAVELDWEHGWAMSKYNSPPRTDEEIFDILDKFWYKDDGFGLDKNYLLFFKRKTG
;
A
#
# COMPACT_ATOMS: atom_id res chain seq x y z
N MET A 1 -13.70 7.96 -16.67
CA MET A 1 -14.35 7.02 -15.72
C MET A 1 -13.56 7.14 -14.44
N PHE A 2 -14.19 7.50 -13.32
CA PHE A 2 -13.47 7.55 -12.05
C PHE A 2 -13.24 6.12 -11.58
N ASP A 3 -11.99 5.75 -11.32
CA ASP A 3 -11.65 4.47 -10.73
C ASP A 3 -12.03 4.53 -9.24
N ASP A 4 -13.05 3.76 -8.87
CA ASP A 4 -13.67 3.77 -7.54
C ASP A 4 -12.80 3.10 -6.46
N ARG A 5 -11.68 2.51 -6.87
CA ARG A 5 -10.63 1.94 -6.00
C ARG A 5 -9.88 3.00 -5.20
N PHE A 6 -9.94 4.26 -5.59
CA PHE A 6 -9.19 5.35 -4.95
C PHE A 6 -10.10 6.32 -4.20
N LEU A 7 -9.61 6.79 -3.06
CA LEU A 7 -10.20 7.89 -2.33
C LEU A 7 -9.61 9.22 -2.81
N ASP A 8 -10.44 10.26 -2.90
CA ASP A 8 -9.97 11.63 -3.08
C ASP A 8 -8.99 11.98 -1.94
N LYS A 9 -7.79 12.44 -2.29
CA LYS A 9 -6.70 12.77 -1.35
C LYS A 9 -7.13 13.79 -0.30
N SER A 10 -8.05 14.70 -0.64
CA SER A 10 -8.62 15.68 0.31
C SER A 10 -9.45 15.07 1.42
N LYS A 11 -9.81 13.78 1.32
CA LYS A 11 -10.53 13.02 2.35
C LYS A 11 -9.60 12.26 3.30
N ILE A 12 -8.29 12.31 3.08
CA ILE A 12 -7.25 11.71 3.92
C ILE A 12 -6.55 12.86 4.67
N ASN A 13 -6.77 12.98 5.97
CA ASN A 13 -6.08 13.99 6.77
C ASN A 13 -4.57 13.72 6.75
N ASN A 14 -3.76 14.79 6.72
CA ASN A 14 -2.31 14.72 6.66
C ASN A 14 -1.73 13.89 5.50
N TYR A 15 -2.48 13.72 4.40
CA TYR A 15 -2.08 12.93 3.25
C TYR A 15 -0.66 13.23 2.75
N GLU A 16 -0.35 14.50 2.50
CA GLU A 16 0.96 14.93 1.99
C GLU A 16 2.09 14.56 2.98
N TRP A 17 1.83 14.72 4.28
CA TRP A 17 2.79 14.35 5.31
C TRP A 17 3.01 12.83 5.36
N ILE A 18 1.95 12.03 5.25
CA ILE A 18 2.05 10.56 5.24
C ILE A 18 2.93 10.11 4.07
N VAL A 19 2.66 10.60 2.86
CA VAL A 19 3.43 10.26 1.66
C VAL A 19 4.90 10.70 1.79
N ASP A 20 5.15 11.94 2.23
CA ASP A 20 6.51 12.45 2.44
C ASP A 20 7.27 11.64 3.50
N PHE A 21 6.63 11.34 4.63
CA PHE A 21 7.24 10.57 5.70
C PHE A 21 7.62 9.15 5.24
N ILE A 22 6.75 8.48 4.48
CA ILE A 22 7.06 7.16 3.94
C ILE A 22 8.31 7.20 3.04
N LEU A 23 8.39 8.21 2.18
CA LEU A 23 9.48 8.34 1.22
C LEU A 23 10.79 8.81 1.88
N ASN A 24 10.70 9.70 2.86
CA ASN A 24 11.82 10.50 3.34
C ASN A 24 12.06 10.39 4.86
N GLY A 25 11.33 9.54 5.57
CA GLY A 25 11.41 9.40 7.03
C GLY A 25 12.69 8.71 7.52
N ASP A 26 13.22 7.74 6.77
CA ASP A 26 14.48 7.04 7.10
C ASP A 26 15.63 7.44 6.15
N LYS A 27 16.01 8.72 6.19
CA LYS A 27 17.14 9.23 5.41
C LYS A 27 18.48 8.67 5.86
N VAL A 28 18.61 8.31 7.14
CA VAL A 28 19.87 7.86 7.74
C VAL A 28 20.31 6.52 7.14
N HIS A 29 19.36 5.60 6.96
CA HIS A 29 19.67 4.29 6.36
C HIS A 29 19.32 4.22 4.86
N ASN A 30 18.84 5.32 4.28
CA ASN A 30 18.36 5.40 2.90
C ASN A 30 17.29 4.31 2.60
N ARG A 31 16.36 4.13 3.53
CA ARG A 31 15.24 3.17 3.44
C ARG A 31 13.91 3.89 3.37
N LEU A 32 12.87 3.17 2.97
CA LEU A 32 11.50 3.64 3.16
C LEU A 32 11.14 3.50 4.65
N ALA A 33 10.24 4.35 5.14
CA ALA A 33 9.70 4.19 6.50
C ALA A 33 8.59 3.11 6.57
N ILE A 34 8.46 2.29 5.51
CA ILE A 34 7.54 1.17 5.37
C ILE A 34 8.27 -0.03 4.78
N GLU A 35 7.77 -1.22 5.08
CA GLU A 35 8.16 -2.47 4.42
C GLU A 35 6.98 -3.07 3.66
N HIS A 36 5.75 -2.90 4.17
CA HIS A 36 4.55 -3.54 3.64
C HIS A 36 3.28 -2.72 3.89
N ILE A 37 2.14 -3.21 3.41
CA ILE A 37 0.84 -2.50 3.51
C ILE A 37 0.45 -2.23 4.96
N GLY A 38 0.83 -3.10 5.90
CA GLY A 38 0.53 -2.92 7.33
C GLY A 38 1.05 -1.58 7.88
N ASP A 39 2.20 -1.11 7.40
CA ASP A 39 2.77 0.17 7.85
C ASP A 39 1.97 1.36 7.30
N ILE A 40 1.50 1.26 6.06
CA ILE A 40 0.61 2.25 5.45
C ILE A 40 -0.69 2.36 6.28
N LEU A 41 -1.27 1.21 6.65
CA LEU A 41 -2.47 1.17 7.49
C LEU A 41 -2.21 1.75 8.89
N PHE A 42 -1.04 1.48 9.47
CA PHE A 42 -0.63 2.10 10.72
C PHE A 42 -0.58 3.63 10.60
N TYR A 43 0.07 4.18 9.57
CA TYR A 43 0.16 5.64 9.39
C TYR A 43 -1.20 6.28 9.12
N LEU A 44 -2.07 5.63 8.35
CA LEU A 44 -3.45 6.09 8.13
C LEU A 44 -4.24 6.11 9.45
N ASN A 45 -4.16 5.04 10.24
CA ASN A 45 -4.85 4.98 11.53
C ASN A 45 -4.36 6.06 12.51
N LYS A 46 -3.05 6.34 12.51
CA LYS A 46 -2.44 7.32 13.42
C LYS A 46 -2.58 8.78 12.99
N ASN A 47 -2.57 9.05 11.68
CA ASN A 47 -2.41 10.42 11.18
C ASN A 47 -3.56 10.90 10.30
N ASP A 48 -4.43 10.01 9.80
CA ASP A 48 -5.64 10.40 9.09
C ASP A 48 -6.85 10.39 10.03
N LYS A 49 -7.37 9.20 10.31
CA LYS A 49 -8.45 8.92 11.27
C LYS A 49 -8.59 7.41 11.45
N GLU A 50 -9.08 7.02 12.62
CA GLU A 50 -9.35 5.62 12.94
C GLU A 50 -10.53 5.09 12.10
N ARG A 51 -10.32 3.90 11.52
CA ARG A 51 -11.31 3.18 10.72
C ARG A 51 -11.26 1.70 11.07
N ASP A 52 -12.39 1.03 10.91
CA ASP A 52 -12.43 -0.42 11.01
C ASP A 52 -11.57 -1.06 9.90
N MET A 53 -10.89 -2.16 10.22
CA MET A 53 -10.01 -2.86 9.25
C MET A 53 -10.76 -3.41 8.03
N GLN A 54 -12.08 -3.51 8.11
CA GLN A 54 -12.96 -3.93 7.02
C GLN A 54 -13.65 -2.76 6.31
N ASP A 55 -13.37 -1.52 6.70
CA ASP A 55 -13.97 -0.33 6.10
C ASP A 55 -13.51 -0.16 4.63
N PRO A 56 -14.45 -0.09 3.65
CA PRO A 56 -14.13 0.25 2.27
C PRO A 56 -13.44 1.60 2.09
N GLU A 57 -13.63 2.56 2.99
CA GLU A 57 -12.89 3.82 2.97
C GLU A 57 -11.41 3.61 3.32
N LEU A 58 -11.09 2.75 4.30
CA LEU A 58 -9.69 2.43 4.66
C LEU A 58 -8.96 1.78 3.48
N LYS A 59 -9.61 0.83 2.79
CA LYS A 59 -9.09 0.22 1.57
C LYS A 59 -8.72 1.26 0.53
N ARG A 60 -9.66 2.15 0.22
CA ARG A 60 -9.47 3.20 -0.79
C ARG A 60 -8.40 4.20 -0.37
N ALA A 61 -8.31 4.55 0.91
CA ALA A 61 -7.25 5.41 1.43
C ALA A 61 -5.86 4.77 1.28
N ALA A 62 -5.72 3.48 1.64
CA ALA A 62 -4.49 2.73 1.46
C ALA A 62 -4.09 2.65 -0.01
N PHE A 63 -5.03 2.36 -0.91
CA PHE A 63 -4.78 2.31 -2.34
C PHE A 63 -4.34 3.67 -2.89
N THR A 64 -4.96 4.77 -2.44
CA THR A 64 -4.54 6.12 -2.81
C THR A 64 -3.11 6.43 -2.37
N VAL A 65 -2.68 5.98 -1.19
CA VAL A 65 -1.30 6.14 -0.73
C VAL A 65 -0.36 5.29 -1.57
N ILE A 66 -0.66 4.00 -1.78
CA ILE A 66 0.15 3.09 -2.60
C ILE A 66 0.33 3.66 -4.01
N LYS A 67 -0.76 4.14 -4.64
CA LYS A 67 -0.71 4.75 -5.98
C LYS A 67 0.25 5.92 -6.03
N ALA A 68 0.18 6.79 -5.02
CA ALA A 68 1.06 7.95 -4.94
C ALA A 68 2.53 7.57 -4.78
N LEU A 69 2.82 6.52 -4.00
CA LEU A 69 4.18 6.00 -3.87
C LEU A 69 4.71 5.46 -5.20
N LEU A 70 3.89 4.68 -5.93
CA LEU A 70 4.24 4.17 -7.26
C LEU A 70 4.46 5.31 -8.27
N ASP A 71 3.61 6.34 -8.24
CA ASP A 71 3.72 7.52 -9.11
C ASP A 71 5.01 8.32 -8.90
N THR A 72 5.63 8.23 -7.72
CA THR A 72 6.91 8.91 -7.47
C THR A 72 8.09 8.27 -8.21
N ASN A 73 7.93 7.02 -8.68
CA ASN A 73 9.00 6.17 -9.22
C ASN A 73 10.20 5.97 -8.25
N ALA A 74 10.06 6.34 -6.97
CA ALA A 74 11.06 6.12 -5.92
C ALA A 74 10.90 4.76 -5.24
N VAL A 75 9.77 4.09 -5.45
CA VAL A 75 9.38 2.82 -4.84
C VAL A 75 9.18 1.78 -5.93
N GLU A 76 9.58 0.55 -5.65
CA GLU A 76 9.23 -0.62 -6.44
C GLU A 76 8.69 -1.73 -5.54
N LEU A 77 7.97 -2.69 -6.13
CA LEU A 77 7.47 -3.84 -5.38
C LEU A 77 8.60 -4.81 -5.06
N ASP A 78 8.64 -5.22 -3.80
CA ASP A 78 9.43 -6.37 -3.37
C ASP A 78 8.57 -7.64 -3.48
N TRP A 79 8.31 -8.04 -4.73
CA TRP A 79 7.32 -9.07 -5.05
C TRP A 79 7.61 -10.41 -4.39
N GLU A 80 8.89 -10.79 -4.29
CA GLU A 80 9.31 -12.10 -3.76
C GLU A 80 8.95 -12.30 -2.29
N HIS A 81 8.76 -11.20 -1.55
CA HIS A 81 8.37 -11.23 -0.13
C HIS A 81 6.86 -11.08 0.06
N GLY A 82 6.11 -10.70 -0.98
CA GLY A 82 4.67 -10.52 -0.92
C GLY A 82 3.91 -11.85 -0.89
N TRP A 83 2.90 -11.96 -0.04
CA TRP A 83 2.03 -13.13 -0.02
C TRP A 83 1.34 -13.38 -1.36
N ALA A 84 1.06 -12.33 -2.13
CA ALA A 84 0.48 -12.44 -3.45
C ALA A 84 1.33 -13.31 -4.41
N MET A 85 2.65 -13.39 -4.23
CA MET A 85 3.53 -14.30 -4.97
C MET A 85 3.14 -15.77 -4.76
N SER A 86 2.70 -16.16 -3.56
CA SER A 86 2.26 -17.53 -3.29
C SER A 86 0.99 -17.93 -4.08
N LYS A 87 0.24 -16.94 -4.58
CA LYS A 87 -0.99 -17.12 -5.35
C LYS A 87 -0.80 -16.84 -6.84
N TYR A 88 0.25 -16.12 -7.24
CA TYR A 88 0.56 -15.75 -8.61
C TYR A 88 2.02 -16.05 -8.96
N ASN A 89 2.22 -16.80 -10.04
CA ASN A 89 3.55 -17.22 -10.51
C ASN A 89 4.36 -16.10 -11.19
N SER A 90 3.83 -14.89 -11.33
CA SER A 90 4.52 -13.79 -12.02
C SER A 90 4.22 -12.46 -11.33
N PRO A 91 5.22 -11.56 -11.23
CA PRO A 91 5.01 -10.23 -10.67
C PRO A 91 4.09 -9.40 -11.58
N PRO A 92 3.24 -8.53 -10.99
CA PRO A 92 2.48 -7.57 -11.78
C PRO A 92 3.42 -6.59 -12.47
N ARG A 93 3.08 -6.20 -13.70
CA ARG A 93 3.85 -5.34 -14.59
C ARG A 93 3.28 -3.94 -14.71
N THR A 94 2.03 -3.75 -14.32
CA THR A 94 1.33 -2.46 -14.38
C THR A 94 0.69 -2.13 -13.04
N ASP A 95 0.47 -0.84 -12.77
CA ASP A 95 -0.30 -0.40 -11.61
C ASP A 95 -1.68 -1.06 -11.57
N GLU A 96 -2.34 -1.22 -12.72
CA GLU A 96 -3.64 -1.87 -12.82
C GLU A 96 -3.59 -3.31 -12.30
N GLU A 97 -2.59 -4.10 -12.73
CA GLU A 97 -2.41 -5.47 -12.23
C GLU A 97 -2.12 -5.51 -10.73
N ILE A 98 -1.38 -4.53 -10.19
CA ILE A 98 -1.12 -4.39 -8.75
C ILE A 98 -2.45 -4.20 -8.01
N PHE A 99 -3.25 -3.22 -8.43
CA PHE A 99 -4.50 -2.90 -7.75
C PHE A 99 -5.56 -4.00 -7.92
N ASP A 100 -5.57 -4.73 -9.03
CA ASP A 100 -6.45 -5.90 -9.22
C ASP A 100 -6.13 -7.03 -8.24
N ILE A 101 -4.84 -7.28 -8.00
CA ILE A 101 -4.39 -8.24 -6.98
C ILE A 101 -4.84 -7.78 -5.60
N LEU A 102 -4.57 -6.52 -5.24
CA LEU A 102 -4.95 -6.00 -3.94
C LEU A 102 -6.47 -6.09 -3.74
N ASP A 103 -7.26 -5.67 -4.73
CA ASP A 103 -8.72 -5.65 -4.67
C ASP A 103 -9.30 -7.05 -4.43
N LYS A 104 -8.79 -8.03 -5.19
CA LYS A 104 -9.22 -9.43 -5.14
C LYS A 104 -8.96 -10.11 -3.81
N PHE A 105 -7.94 -9.69 -3.08
CA PHE A 105 -7.50 -10.35 -1.85
C PHE A 105 -7.71 -9.52 -0.58
N TRP A 106 -8.06 -8.24 -0.67
CA TRP A 106 -8.17 -7.33 0.47
C TRP A 106 -9.05 -7.81 1.64
N TYR A 107 -10.15 -8.48 1.30
CA TYR A 107 -11.15 -8.99 2.26
C TYR A 107 -11.15 -10.51 2.38
N LYS A 108 -10.22 -11.20 1.72
CA LYS A 108 -10.18 -12.66 1.79
C LYS A 108 -9.53 -13.09 3.10
N ASP A 109 -10.28 -13.85 3.88
CA ASP A 109 -9.71 -14.69 4.93
C ASP A 109 -9.15 -15.94 4.26
N ASP A 110 -7.84 -16.12 4.32
CA ASP A 110 -7.17 -17.26 3.69
C ASP A 110 -6.99 -18.46 4.64
N GLY A 111 -7.53 -18.39 5.86
CA GLY A 111 -7.48 -19.46 6.85
C GLY A 111 -6.09 -19.72 7.45
N PHE A 112 -5.05 -19.03 6.97
CA PHE A 112 -3.71 -19.02 7.55
C PHE A 112 -3.46 -17.76 8.41
N GLY A 113 -4.47 -16.89 8.54
CA GLY A 113 -4.35 -15.62 9.25
C GLY A 113 -3.47 -14.61 8.53
N LEU A 114 -3.25 -14.78 7.22
CA LEU A 114 -2.40 -13.89 6.45
C LEU A 114 -3.21 -12.65 6.06
N ASP A 115 -2.94 -11.59 6.82
CA ASP A 115 -3.63 -10.31 6.79
C ASP A 115 -3.26 -9.49 5.56
N LYS A 116 -4.14 -8.57 5.15
CA LYS A 116 -3.97 -7.62 4.06
C LYS A 116 -2.65 -6.83 4.16
N ASN A 117 -2.10 -6.74 5.37
CA ASN A 117 -0.80 -6.15 5.68
C ASN A 117 0.34 -6.70 4.83
N TYR A 118 0.30 -8.00 4.47
CA TYR A 118 1.40 -8.71 3.81
C TYR A 118 1.14 -9.03 2.33
N LEU A 119 0.06 -8.48 1.73
CA LEU A 119 -0.26 -8.74 0.32
C LEU A 119 0.88 -8.29 -0.60
N LEU A 120 1.48 -7.13 -0.31
CA LEU A 120 2.60 -6.56 -1.04
C LEU A 120 3.63 -5.97 -0.09
N PHE A 121 4.88 -6.02 -0.53
CA PHE A 121 6.01 -5.37 0.10
C PHE A 121 6.59 -4.32 -0.84
N PHE A 122 7.24 -3.33 -0.25
CA PHE A 122 7.79 -2.17 -0.93
C PHE A 122 9.27 -2.02 -0.58
N LYS A 123 10.06 -1.62 -1.57
CA LYS A 123 11.44 -1.22 -1.35
C LYS A 123 11.74 0.05 -2.13
N ARG A 124 12.74 0.78 -1.66
CA ARG A 124 13.24 1.94 -2.39
C ARG A 124 13.90 1.45 -3.68
N LYS A 125 13.55 2.06 -4.80
CA LYS A 125 14.16 1.74 -6.09
C LYS A 125 15.63 2.13 -6.04
N THR A 126 16.52 1.17 -6.20
CA THR A 126 17.95 1.42 -6.36
C THR A 126 18.20 1.76 -7.83
N GLY A 127 18.60 3.01 -8.09
CA GLY A 127 18.96 3.48 -9.44
C GLY A 127 20.18 2.78 -10.01
#